data_AF-A0A1F2T7N1-F1
#
_entry.id   AF-A0A1F2T7N1-F1
#
_cell.length_a   1.000
_cell.length_b   1.000
_cell.length_c   1.000
_cell.angle_alpha   90.00
_cell.angle_beta   90.00
_cell.angle_gamma   90.00
#
_symmetry.space_group_name_H-M   'P 1'
#
loop_
_entity.id
_entity.type
_entity.pdbx_description
1 polymer ?
#
loop_
_entity_poly.entity_id
_entity_poly.type
_entity_poly.pdbx_seq_one_letter_code
_entity_poly.pdbx_strand_id
1 'polypeptide(L)' 'MAVARSLVVAVLFAAPSFADDEEELKKDLTAVIALHGLPCGQVVAVTVQAESDFLASCKDGNRYRVYLNPAGRVVVDKHD' A
#
# COMPACT_ATOMS: atom_id res chain seq x y z
N MET A 1 -26.24 17.53 -48.48
CA MET A 1 -25.14 17.62 -47.51
C MET A 1 -25.73 18.10 -46.20
N ALA A 2 -26.02 17.19 -45.26
CA ALA A 2 -26.60 17.53 -43.96
C ALA A 2 -25.45 17.68 -42.95
N VAL A 3 -25.41 18.82 -42.27
CA VAL A 3 -24.35 19.19 -41.33
C VAL A 3 -24.50 18.38 -40.05
N ALA A 4 -23.47 17.60 -39.75
CA ALA A 4 -23.34 16.78 -38.55
C ALA A 4 -23.29 17.66 -37.29
N ARG A 5 -24.05 17.26 -36.26
CA ARG A 5 -23.86 17.71 -34.87
C ARG A 5 -23.70 16.48 -33.99
N SER A 6 -22.50 15.88 -34.02
CA SER A 6 -22.13 14.89 -33.00
C SER A 6 -21.83 15.63 -31.70
N LEU A 7 -22.70 15.45 -30.70
CA LEU A 7 -22.38 15.79 -29.32
C LEU A 7 -21.27 14.85 -28.83
N VAL A 8 -20.04 15.33 -28.79
CA VAL A 8 -18.92 14.62 -28.16
C VAL A 8 -19.09 14.73 -26.64
N VAL A 9 -19.58 13.67 -26.02
CA VAL A 9 -19.58 13.53 -24.55
C VAL A 9 -18.15 13.19 -24.14
N ALA A 10 -17.43 14.15 -23.57
CA ALA A 10 -16.12 13.93 -22.98
C ALA A 10 -16.31 13.16 -21.66
N VAL A 11 -16.08 11.84 -21.69
CA VAL A 11 -15.99 11.03 -20.48
C VAL A 11 -14.65 11.33 -19.82
N LEU A 12 -14.67 12.14 -18.76
CA LEU A 12 -13.51 12.41 -17.91
C LEU A 12 -13.20 11.12 -17.13
N PHE A 13 -12.22 10.36 -17.59
CA PHE A 13 -11.62 9.28 -16.82
C PHE A 13 -10.82 9.90 -15.68
N ALA A 14 -11.39 9.94 -14.48
CA ALA A 14 -10.63 10.18 -13.26
C ALA A 14 -9.66 9.00 -13.08
N ALA A 15 -8.38 9.23 -13.34
CA ALA A 15 -7.35 8.24 -13.06
C ALA A 15 -7.19 8.11 -11.54
N PRO A 16 -7.12 6.88 -10.98
CA PRO A 16 -6.83 6.69 -9.56
C PRO A 16 -5.44 7.23 -9.23
N SER A 17 -5.35 7.99 -8.14
CA SER A 17 -4.13 8.61 -7.64
C SER A 17 -3.37 7.62 -6.75
N PHE A 18 -2.60 6.72 -7.36
CA PHE A 18 -1.81 5.68 -6.66
C PHE A 18 -0.82 6.19 -5.60
N ALA A 19 -0.51 7.49 -5.60
CA ALA A 19 0.47 8.07 -4.69
C ALA A 19 -0.06 8.24 -3.25
N ASP A 20 -1.37 8.51 -3.11
CA ASP A 20 -1.99 8.72 -1.79
C ASP A 20 -2.10 7.38 -1.05
N ASP A 21 -2.52 6.33 -1.78
CA ASP A 21 -2.67 4.97 -1.28
C ASP A 21 -1.35 4.39 -0.73
N GLU A 22 -0.20 4.72 -1.34
CA GLU A 22 1.11 4.25 -0.87
C GLU A 22 1.52 4.91 0.45
N GLU A 23 1.24 6.20 0.64
CA GLU A 23 1.55 6.89 1.89
C GLU A 23 0.69 6.37 3.04
N GLU A 24 -0.61 6.17 2.80
CA GLU A 24 -1.51 5.55 3.78
C GLU A 24 -1.06 4.14 4.13
N LEU A 25 -0.71 3.31 3.14
CA LEU A 25 -0.18 1.96 3.38
C LEU A 25 1.09 1.97 4.24
N LYS A 26 2.02 2.90 4.01
CA LYS A 26 3.22 3.05 4.85
C LYS A 26 2.87 3.39 6.29
N LYS A 27 1.88 4.26 6.51
CA LYS A 27 1.43 4.66 7.85
C LYS A 27 0.75 3.50 8.57
N ASP A 28 -0.11 2.76 7.87
CA ASP A 28 -0.78 1.59 8.41
C ASP A 28 0.20 0.48 8.79
N LEU A 29 1.15 0.17 7.90
CA LEU A 29 2.20 -0.81 8.19
C LEU A 29 3.11 -0.36 9.34
N THR A 30 3.42 0.94 9.44
CA THR A 30 4.16 1.48 10.58
C THR A 30 3.39 1.24 11.89
N ALA A 31 2.08 1.51 11.90
CA ALA A 31 1.23 1.29 13.06
C ALA A 31 1.15 -0.20 13.42
N VAL A 32 0.95 -1.08 12.45
CA VAL A 32 0.92 -2.54 12.66
C VAL A 32 2.24 -3.03 13.25
N ILE A 33 3.38 -2.67 12.67
CA ILE A 33 4.70 -3.10 13.19
C ILE A 33 4.91 -2.59 14.63
N ALA A 34 4.51 -1.35 14.93
CA ALA A 34 4.60 -0.77 16.26
C ALA A 34 3.66 -1.46 17.27
N LEU A 35 2.44 -1.83 16.87
CA LEU A 35 1.50 -2.60 17.70
C LEU A 35 2.04 -3.98 18.07
N HIS A 36 2.88 -4.56 17.21
CA HIS A 36 3.61 -5.79 17.49
C HIS A 36 4.88 -5.58 18.33
N GLY A 37 5.16 -4.35 18.78
CA GLY A 37 6.28 -4.02 19.67
C GLY A 37 7.65 -3.99 18.98
N LEU A 38 7.69 -3.94 17.64
CA LEU A 38 8.91 -3.96 16.87
C LEU A 38 9.39 -2.53 16.55
N PRO A 39 10.70 -2.25 16.67
CA PRO A 39 11.25 -0.95 16.29
C PRO A 39 11.26 -0.81 14.76
N CYS A 40 10.69 0.28 14.27
CA CYS A 40 10.71 0.64 12.85
C CYS A 40 10.85 2.17 12.67
N GLY A 41 10.23 2.93 13.60
CA GLY A 41 10.11 4.38 13.51
C GLY A 41 9.11 4.78 12.43
N GLN A 42 9.48 4.57 11.17
CA GLN A 42 8.65 4.84 10.00
C GLN A 42 9.00 3.88 8.87
N VAL A 43 7.98 3.32 8.21
CA VAL A 43 8.15 2.59 6.96
C VAL A 43 8.44 3.58 5.83
N VAL A 44 9.60 3.44 5.18
CA VAL A 44 10.04 4.32 4.09
C VAL A 44 9.76 3.73 2.71
N ALA A 45 9.71 2.41 2.61
CA ALA A 45 9.40 1.69 1.38
C ALA A 45 8.59 0.43 1.69
N VAL A 46 7.71 0.06 0.76
CA VAL A 46 6.87 -1.13 0.84
C VAL A 46 6.98 -1.87 -0.49
N THR A 47 7.11 -3.18 -0.42
CA THR A 47 6.97 -4.07 -1.58
C THR A 47 5.78 -4.97 -1.34
N VAL A 48 4.76 -4.87 -2.20
CA VAL A 48 3.58 -5.73 -2.14
C VAL A 48 3.91 -7.08 -2.77
N GLN A 49 3.86 -8.14 -1.97
CA GLN A 49 4.13 -9.51 -2.41
C GLN A 49 2.83 -10.22 -2.81
N ALA A 50 1.74 -9.92 -2.11
CA ALA A 50 0.38 -10.34 -2.40
C ALA A 50 -0.63 -9.37 -1.75
N GLU A 51 -1.93 -9.58 -1.96
CA GLU A 51 -3.02 -8.72 -1.44
C GLU A 51 -2.94 -8.47 0.09
N SER A 52 -2.41 -9.42 0.85
CA SER A 52 -2.22 -9.30 2.30
C SER A 52 -0.84 -9.81 2.72
N ASP A 53 0.18 -9.55 1.90
CA ASP A 53 1.59 -9.86 2.19
C ASP A 53 2.47 -8.72 1.72
N PHE A 54 3.12 -8.05 2.67
CA PHE A 54 3.87 -6.83 2.45
C PHE A 54 5.26 -6.95 3.05
N LEU A 55 6.27 -6.52 2.29
CA LEU A 55 7.62 -6.36 2.78
C LEU A 55 7.92 -4.87 3.01
N ALA A 56 7.94 -4.47 4.27
CA ALA A 56 8.18 -3.11 4.72
C ALA A 56 9.67 -2.90 5.01
N SER A 57 10.23 -1.80 4.53
CA SER A 57 11.58 -1.34 4.89
C SER A 57 11.47 -0.11 5.78
N CYS A 58 12.10 -0.16 6.94
CA CYS A 58 12.03 0.85 7.98
C CYS A 58 13.21 1.81 7.93
N LYS A 59 12.99 3.03 8.42
CA LYS A 59 14.01 4.08 8.49
C LYS A 59 15.21 3.70 9.38
N ASP A 60 14.98 2.83 10.36
CA ASP A 60 16.03 2.31 11.25
C ASP A 60 16.91 1.22 10.60
N GLY A 61 16.61 0.83 9.36
CA GLY A 61 17.32 -0.20 8.61
C GLY A 61 16.75 -1.61 8.76
N ASN A 62 15.76 -1.82 9.64
CA ASN A 62 15.08 -3.11 9.74
C ASN A 62 14.12 -3.32 8.56
N ARG A 63 13.90 -4.59 8.21
CA ARG A 63 12.87 -4.99 7.25
C ARG A 63 11.92 -5.97 7.93
N TYR A 64 10.64 -5.84 7.65
CA TYR A 64 9.60 -6.67 8.24
C TYR A 64 8.65 -7.17 7.16
N ARG A 65 8.27 -8.44 7.25
CA ARG A 65 7.20 -9.02 6.46
C ARG A 65 5.92 -9.01 7.28
N VAL A 66 4.91 -8.32 6.78
CA VAL A 66 3.57 -8.24 7.38
C VAL A 66 2.61 -9.03 6.52
N TYR A 67 1.98 -10.07 7.06
CA TYR A 67 1.10 -10.93 6.28
C TYR A 67 -0.07 -11.49 7.07
N LEU A 68 -1.13 -11.89 6.37
CA LEU A 68 -2.25 -12.63 6.94
C LEU A 68 -1.96 -14.13 6.93
N ASN A 69 -2.00 -14.77 8.10
CA ASN A 69 -1.81 -16.22 8.20
C ASN A 69 -3.11 -17.01 7.90
N PRO A 70 -3.05 -18.36 7.77
CA PRO A 70 -4.23 -19.18 7.48
C PRO A 70 -5.33 -19.13 8.55
N ALA A 71 -5.02 -18.67 9.76
CA ALA A 71 -5.99 -18.47 10.84
C ALA A 71 -6.65 -17.07 10.81
N GLY A 72 -6.38 -16.26 9.78
CA GLY A 72 -6.91 -14.91 9.63
C GLY A 72 -6.30 -13.89 10.60
N ARG A 73 -5.07 -14.12 11.07
CA ARG A 73 -4.35 -13.18 11.94
C ARG A 73 -3.22 -12.49 11.20
N VAL A 74 -3.04 -11.21 11.51
CA VAL A 74 -1.88 -10.44 11.05
C VAL A 74 -0.64 -10.91 11.82
N VAL A 75 0.41 -11.22 11.07
CA VAL A 75 1.71 -11.64 11.59
C VAL A 75 2.76 -10.67 11.08
N VAL A 76 3.72 -10.33 11.94
CA VAL A 76 4.86 -9.48 11.59
C VAL A 76 6.14 -10.25 11.94
N ASP A 77 6.87 -10.64 10.90
CA ASP A 77 8.16 -11.32 11.03
C ASP A 77 9.30 -10.39 10.60
N LYS A 78 10.44 -10.48 11.28
CA LYS A 78 11.65 -9.83 10.83
C LYS A 78 12.14 -10.49 9.55
N HIS A 79 12.51 -9.67 8.56
CA HIS A 79 13.05 -10.12 7.29
C HIS A 79 14.51 -9.70 7.21
N ASP A 80 15.42 -10.68 7.15
CA ASP A 80 16.87 -10.46 7.03
C ASP A 80 17.31 -10.26 5.57
#